data_AF-A0A0G1WYD5-F1
#
_entry.id   AF-A0A0G1WYD5-F1
#
_cell.length_a   1.000
_cell.length_b   1.000
_cell.length_c   1.000
_cell.angle_alpha   90.00
_cell.angle_beta   90.00
_cell.angle_gamma   90.00
#
_symmetry.space_group_name_H-M   'P 1'
#
loop_
_entity.id
_entity.type
_entity.pdbx_description
1 polymer ?
#
loop_
_entity_poly.entity_id
_entity_poly.type
_entity_poly.pdbx_seq_one_letter_code
_entity_poly.pdbx_strand_id
1 'polypeptide(L)'
;MKENFLKLSENLVFLLVAAAAVISPLFFLPTTSEFFEFNKFTALLVITVLGLLIWAARMVLEKRAVFTRTPLDVPLIVFAAVVFVASAASIDNFISIIGHPQNLWPSFFPLLTLVLFYFMAVSNLKSKKHIKAILWILIASTTAASVVALSSYFAAYLPFEFAKIRSFNTVGVINRLALLQTLVIPISASLSIFTRSKTERPFVIGATL
;
A
#
# COMPACT_ATOMS: atom_id res chain seq x y z
N MET A 1 -22.20 -16.84 17.89
CA MET A 1 -20.73 -16.96 17.76
C MET A 1 -20.25 -16.78 16.32
N LYS A 2 -20.75 -17.56 15.35
CA LYS A 2 -20.35 -17.47 13.93
C LYS A 2 -20.50 -16.06 13.34
N GLU A 3 -21.64 -15.40 13.53
CA GLU A 3 -21.90 -14.07 12.96
C GLU A 3 -20.95 -12.98 13.51
N ASN A 4 -20.66 -13.02 14.82
CA ASN A 4 -19.71 -12.08 15.45
C ASN A 4 -18.30 -12.25 14.88
N PHE A 5 -17.87 -13.50 14.63
CA PHE A 5 -16.58 -13.77 14.00
C PHE A 5 -16.51 -13.23 12.57
N LEU A 6 -17.59 -13.39 11.78
CA LEU A 6 -17.63 -12.87 10.40
C LEU A 6 -17.47 -11.35 10.38
N LYS A 7 -18.26 -10.64 11.19
CA LYS A 7 -18.17 -9.17 11.34
C LYS A 7 -16.77 -8.73 11.80
N LEU A 8 -16.19 -9.44 12.77
CA LEU A 8 -14.83 -9.15 13.25
C LEU A 8 -13.79 -9.34 12.13
N SER A 9 -13.87 -10.45 11.39
CA SER A 9 -12.93 -10.75 10.31
C SER A 9 -12.98 -9.71 9.18
N GLU A 10 -14.17 -9.22 8.82
CA GLU A 10 -14.33 -8.15 7.83
C GLU A 10 -13.70 -6.84 8.31
N ASN A 11 -13.93 -6.47 9.58
CA ASN A 11 -13.33 -5.28 10.16
C ASN A 11 -11.81 -5.38 10.26
N LEU A 12 -11.27 -6.54 10.64
CA LEU A 12 -9.83 -6.77 10.71
C LEU A 12 -9.17 -6.65 9.33
N VAL A 13 -9.76 -7.27 8.30
CA VAL A 13 -9.23 -7.14 6.94
C VAL A 13 -9.30 -5.69 6.45
N PHE A 14 -10.39 -4.98 6.74
CA PHE A 14 -10.49 -3.55 6.44
C PHE A 14 -9.38 -2.74 7.12
N LEU A 15 -9.13 -2.96 8.42
CA LEU A 15 -8.07 -2.30 9.17
C LEU A 15 -6.67 -2.62 8.61
N LEU A 16 -6.44 -3.86 8.18
CA LEU A 16 -5.19 -4.27 7.53
C LEU A 16 -4.95 -3.52 6.22
N VAL A 17 -5.99 -3.38 5.38
CA VAL A 17 -5.88 -2.60 4.13
C VAL A 17 -5.70 -1.10 4.42
N ALA A 18 -6.41 -0.56 5.42
CA ALA A 18 -6.23 0.82 5.87
C ALA A 18 -4.81 1.06 6.39
N ALA A 19 -4.25 0.12 7.15
CA ALA A 19 -2.87 0.18 7.62
C ALA A 19 -1.87 0.17 6.45
N ALA A 20 -2.08 -0.66 5.43
CA ALA A 20 -1.25 -0.66 4.22
C ALA A 20 -1.24 0.70 3.50
N ALA A 21 -2.39 1.39 3.47
CA ALA A 21 -2.50 2.73 2.89
C ALA A 21 -1.69 3.79 3.67
N VAL A 22 -1.53 3.65 4.99
CA VAL A 22 -0.69 4.53 5.82
C VAL A 22 0.78 4.16 5.70
N ILE A 23 1.08 2.86 5.79
CA ILE A 23 2.44 2.33 5.83
C ILE A 23 3.17 2.59 4.51
N SER A 24 2.48 2.47 3.37
CA SER A 24 3.11 2.65 2.06
C SER A 24 3.83 3.99 1.88
N PRO A 25 3.24 5.16 2.21
CA PRO A 25 3.96 6.43 2.13
C PRO A 25 4.74 6.82 3.39
N LEU A 26 4.33 6.40 4.58
CA LEU A 26 4.86 6.98 5.83
C LEU A 26 5.84 6.08 6.60
N PHE A 27 5.79 4.77 6.42
CA PHE A 27 6.57 3.84 7.24
C PHE A 27 8.00 3.70 6.74
N PHE A 28 8.96 3.83 7.66
CA PHE A 28 10.37 3.53 7.46
C PHE A 28 10.99 3.24 8.83
N LEU A 29 12.09 2.50 8.88
CA LEU A 29 12.85 2.24 10.11
C LEU A 29 14.34 2.53 9.86
N PRO A 30 14.99 3.36 10.71
CA PRO A 30 16.40 3.71 10.55
C PRO A 30 17.36 2.63 11.09
N THR A 31 16.83 1.52 11.62
CA THR A 31 17.62 0.45 12.27
C THR A 31 18.04 -0.66 11.30
N THR A 32 17.42 -0.74 10.13
CA THR A 32 17.70 -1.74 9.11
C THR A 32 18.72 -1.20 8.10
N SER A 33 19.39 -2.12 7.39
CA SER A 33 20.41 -1.75 6.40
C SER A 33 19.86 -0.97 5.21
N GLU A 34 18.57 -1.12 4.90
CA GLU A 34 17.83 -0.29 3.95
C GLU A 34 16.61 0.29 4.70
N PHE A 35 16.46 1.63 4.65
CA PHE A 35 15.55 2.35 5.55
C PHE A 35 14.09 2.31 5.07
N PHE A 36 13.84 2.19 3.77
CA PHE A 36 12.55 2.50 3.17
C PHE A 36 11.88 1.29 2.52
N GLU A 37 12.44 0.78 1.42
CA GLU A 37 11.88 -0.31 0.64
C GLU A 37 11.68 -1.60 1.43
N PHE A 38 12.73 -2.07 2.11
CA PHE A 38 12.74 -3.31 2.87
C PHE A 38 11.69 -3.27 3.98
N ASN A 39 11.62 -2.15 4.71
CA ASN A 39 10.68 -1.98 5.80
C ASN A 39 9.22 -1.93 5.31
N LYS A 40 8.95 -1.15 4.25
CA LYS A 40 7.60 -1.07 3.67
C LYS A 40 7.16 -2.41 3.10
N PHE A 41 8.05 -3.10 2.40
CA PHE A 41 7.78 -4.43 1.87
C PHE A 41 7.48 -5.43 2.99
N THR A 42 8.33 -5.48 4.03
CA THR A 42 8.15 -6.40 5.15
C THR A 42 6.83 -6.17 5.88
N ALA A 43 6.48 -4.91 6.13
CA ALA A 43 5.20 -4.55 6.73
C ALA A 43 4.02 -4.97 5.84
N LEU A 44 4.10 -4.73 4.53
CA LEU A 44 3.09 -5.15 3.56
C LEU A 44 2.97 -6.68 3.49
N LEU A 45 4.08 -7.41 3.55
CA LEU A 45 4.10 -8.87 3.55
C LEU A 45 3.38 -9.42 4.78
N VAL A 46 3.68 -8.90 5.98
CA VAL A 46 3.00 -9.27 7.22
C VAL A 46 1.50 -9.00 7.12
N ILE A 47 1.11 -7.81 6.66
CA ILE A 47 -0.30 -7.43 6.45
C ILE A 47 -1.00 -8.41 5.49
N THR A 48 -0.32 -8.76 4.39
CA THR A 48 -0.87 -9.65 3.36
C THR A 48 -1.06 -11.06 3.90
N VAL A 49 -0.06 -11.62 4.58
CA VAL A 49 -0.15 -12.96 5.18
C VAL A 49 -1.26 -13.01 6.22
N LEU A 50 -1.33 -12.05 7.14
CA LEU A 50 -2.40 -11.99 8.14
C LEU A 50 -3.79 -11.84 7.49
N GLY A 51 -3.91 -10.98 6.49
CA GLY A 51 -5.16 -10.77 5.76
C GLY A 51 -5.62 -12.04 5.02
N LEU A 52 -4.69 -12.76 4.38
CA LEU A 52 -4.96 -14.03 3.72
C LEU A 52 -5.39 -15.11 4.72
N LEU A 53 -4.74 -15.23 5.88
CA LEU A 53 -5.11 -16.19 6.92
C LEU A 53 -6.52 -15.93 7.46
N ILE A 54 -6.84 -14.66 7.76
CA ILE A 54 -8.18 -14.27 8.23
C ILE A 54 -9.23 -14.55 7.15
N TRP A 55 -8.94 -14.20 5.90
CA TRP A 55 -9.85 -14.43 4.78
C TRP A 55 -10.07 -15.93 4.50
N ALA A 56 -9.01 -16.74 4.55
CA ALA A 56 -9.09 -18.19 4.40
C ALA A 56 -9.92 -18.83 5.53
N ALA A 57 -9.66 -18.45 6.79
CA ALA A 57 -10.45 -18.92 7.93
C ALA A 57 -11.94 -18.58 7.77
N ARG A 58 -12.25 -17.38 7.26
CA ARG A 58 -13.64 -16.99 6.96
C ARG A 58 -14.27 -17.88 5.91
N MET A 59 -13.59 -18.15 4.79
CA MET A 59 -14.12 -19.02 3.72
C MET A 59 -14.42 -20.44 4.21
N VAL A 60 -13.56 -21.00 5.06
CA VAL A 60 -13.78 -22.32 5.68
C VAL A 60 -15.02 -22.31 6.55
N LEU A 61 -15.20 -21.29 7.40
CA LEU A 61 -16.35 -21.18 8.29
C LEU A 61 -17.66 -20.96 7.53
N GLU A 62 -17.64 -20.15 6.48
CA GLU A 62 -18.82 -19.92 5.64
C GLU A 62 -19.12 -21.10 4.70
N LYS A 63 -18.18 -22.06 4.55
CA LYS A 63 -18.25 -23.16 3.57
C LYS A 63 -18.48 -22.69 2.13
N ARG A 64 -18.03 -21.48 1.81
CA ARG A 64 -18.12 -20.88 0.48
C ARG A 64 -16.83 -20.15 0.15
N ALA A 65 -16.36 -20.35 -1.07
CA ALA A 65 -15.30 -19.56 -1.65
C ALA A 65 -15.88 -18.23 -2.14
N VAL A 66 -15.46 -17.12 -1.54
CA VAL A 66 -15.93 -15.77 -1.92
C VAL A 66 -14.78 -15.04 -2.59
N PHE A 67 -14.74 -15.12 -3.92
CA PHE A 67 -13.79 -14.40 -4.76
C PHE A 67 -14.53 -13.38 -5.60
N THR A 68 -14.10 -12.11 -5.55
CA THR A 68 -14.62 -11.07 -6.43
C THR A 68 -13.79 -11.09 -7.71
N ARG A 69 -14.44 -11.39 -8.86
CA ARG A 69 -13.77 -11.33 -10.16
C ARG A 69 -13.73 -9.91 -10.69
N THR A 70 -12.58 -9.49 -11.20
CA THR A 70 -12.44 -8.21 -11.88
C THR A 70 -11.70 -8.35 -13.22
N PRO A 71 -11.87 -7.40 -14.15
CA PRO A 71 -11.10 -7.38 -15.39
C PRO A 71 -9.57 -7.27 -15.18
N LEU A 72 -9.14 -6.78 -14.01
CA LEU A 72 -7.72 -6.61 -13.67
C LEU A 72 -7.07 -7.92 -13.18
N ASP A 73 -7.87 -8.94 -12.82
CA ASP A 73 -7.38 -10.22 -12.35
C ASP A 73 -6.48 -10.91 -13.40
N VAL A 74 -6.94 -10.96 -14.66
CA VAL A 74 -6.25 -11.65 -15.75
C VAL A 74 -4.92 -10.95 -16.09
N PRO A 75 -4.87 -9.62 -16.34
CA PRO A 75 -3.62 -8.92 -16.54
C PRO A 75 -2.62 -9.09 -15.40
N LEU A 76 -3.07 -9.05 -14.13
CA LEU A 76 -2.19 -9.20 -12.97
C LEU A 76 -1.60 -10.61 -12.88
N ILE A 77 -2.41 -11.65 -13.10
CA ILE A 77 -1.93 -13.03 -13.07
C ILE A 77 -0.95 -13.28 -14.22
N VAL A 78 -1.28 -12.82 -15.43
CA VAL A 78 -0.39 -12.96 -16.60
C VAL A 78 0.91 -12.21 -16.34
N PHE A 79 0.86 -10.98 -15.82
CA PHE A 79 2.06 -10.22 -15.49
C PHE A 79 2.93 -10.94 -14.45
N ALA A 80 2.33 -11.42 -13.36
CA ALA A 80 3.05 -12.19 -12.35
C ALA A 80 3.69 -13.47 -12.92
N ALA A 81 2.99 -14.18 -13.81
CA ALA A 81 3.51 -15.37 -14.47
C ALA A 81 4.69 -15.03 -15.40
N VAL A 82 4.60 -13.95 -16.16
CA VAL A 82 5.70 -13.48 -17.02
C VAL A 82 6.92 -13.11 -16.18
N VAL A 83 6.75 -12.34 -15.10
CA VAL A 83 7.85 -11.97 -14.21
C VAL A 83 8.45 -13.20 -13.51
N PHE A 84 7.63 -14.18 -13.14
CA PHE A 84 8.11 -15.44 -12.57
C PHE A 84 9.00 -16.20 -13.56
N VAL A 85 8.55 -16.39 -14.80
CA VAL A 85 9.33 -17.07 -15.84
C VAL A 85 10.63 -16.32 -16.13
N ALA A 86 10.57 -14.98 -16.24
CA ALA A 86 11.75 -14.15 -16.44
C ALA A 86 12.74 -14.26 -15.27
N SER A 87 12.25 -14.29 -14.03
CA SER A 87 13.08 -14.42 -12.82
C SER A 87 13.71 -15.81 -12.73
N ALA A 88 12.95 -16.86 -13.04
CA ALA A 88 13.43 -18.24 -13.03
C ALA A 88 14.47 -18.52 -14.14
N ALA A 89 14.36 -17.85 -15.28
CA ALA A 89 15.30 -17.95 -16.41
C ALA A 89 16.49 -16.98 -16.31
N SER A 90 16.56 -16.15 -15.26
CA SER A 90 17.64 -15.19 -15.08
C SER A 90 18.96 -15.85 -14.67
N ILE A 91 20.07 -15.13 -14.86
CA ILE A 91 21.42 -15.59 -14.50
C ILE A 91 21.51 -15.89 -13.00
N ASP A 92 20.98 -14.98 -12.18
CA ASP A 92 20.84 -15.17 -10.73
C ASP A 92 19.36 -15.28 -10.38
N ASN A 93 18.88 -16.52 -10.45
CA ASN A 93 17.49 -16.85 -10.17
C ASN A 93 17.10 -16.57 -8.71
N PHE A 94 18.01 -16.74 -7.76
CA PHE A 94 17.73 -16.54 -6.34
C PHE A 94 17.46 -15.07 -6.05
N ILE A 95 18.35 -14.18 -6.51
CA ILE A 95 18.17 -12.74 -6.35
C ILE A 95 16.93 -12.26 -7.12
N SER A 96 16.71 -12.75 -8.34
CA SER A 96 15.56 -12.31 -9.14
C SER A 96 14.21 -12.77 -8.56
N ILE A 97 14.16 -13.96 -7.95
CA ILE A 97 12.94 -14.49 -7.33
C ILE A 97 12.68 -13.84 -5.97
N ILE A 98 13.67 -13.88 -5.06
CA ILE A 98 13.50 -13.48 -3.65
C ILE A 98 13.71 -11.98 -3.46
N GLY A 99 14.70 -11.42 -4.15
CA GLY A 99 15.13 -10.04 -4.02
C GLY A 99 16.33 -9.84 -3.10
N HIS A 100 17.09 -8.78 -3.39
CA HIS A 100 18.24 -8.39 -2.60
C HIS A 100 17.79 -7.48 -1.44
N PRO A 101 18.29 -7.64 -0.19
CA PRO A 101 17.85 -6.85 0.96
C PRO A 101 18.00 -5.32 0.80
N GLN A 102 18.96 -4.88 -0.03
CA GLN A 102 19.20 -3.47 -0.34
C GLN A 102 18.39 -2.94 -1.53
N ASN A 103 17.87 -3.84 -2.37
CA ASN A 103 17.13 -3.47 -3.57
C ASN A 103 16.14 -4.60 -3.90
N LEU A 104 14.95 -4.53 -3.32
CA LEU A 104 13.95 -5.58 -3.49
C LEU A 104 13.22 -5.41 -4.81
N TRP A 105 13.11 -4.20 -5.32
CA TRP A 105 12.47 -3.93 -6.60
C TRP A 105 13.48 -3.99 -7.76
N PRO A 106 13.20 -4.71 -8.87
CA PRO A 106 11.95 -5.39 -9.25
C PRO A 106 12.02 -6.94 -9.16
N SER A 107 11.99 -7.51 -7.95
CA SER A 107 12.01 -8.98 -7.76
C SER A 107 10.62 -9.59 -7.76
N PHE A 108 10.51 -10.89 -8.05
CA PHE A 108 9.23 -11.58 -8.13
C PHE A 108 8.48 -11.64 -6.79
N PHE A 109 9.15 -11.86 -5.67
CA PHE A 109 8.51 -12.03 -4.37
C PHE A 109 7.76 -10.78 -3.87
N PRO A 110 8.32 -9.55 -3.96
CA PRO A 110 7.56 -8.31 -3.77
C PRO A 110 6.36 -8.15 -4.68
N LEU A 111 6.50 -8.49 -5.96
CA LEU A 111 5.39 -8.45 -6.91
C LEU A 111 4.28 -9.43 -6.52
N LEU A 112 4.63 -10.68 -6.20
CA LEU A 112 3.68 -11.69 -5.77
C LEU A 112 2.91 -11.24 -4.52
N THR A 113 3.61 -10.62 -3.57
CA THR A 113 3.00 -10.08 -2.35
C THR A 113 1.94 -9.02 -2.68
N LEU A 114 2.22 -8.11 -3.61
CA LEU A 114 1.24 -7.12 -4.06
C LEU A 114 0.05 -7.73 -4.79
N VAL A 115 0.28 -8.75 -5.62
CA VAL A 115 -0.79 -9.49 -6.31
C VAL A 115 -1.71 -10.20 -5.31
N LEU A 116 -1.13 -10.85 -4.31
CA LEU A 116 -1.89 -11.49 -3.23
C LEU A 116 -2.65 -10.49 -2.36
N PHE A 117 -2.00 -9.37 -2.02
CA PHE A 117 -2.64 -8.26 -1.31
C PHE A 117 -3.84 -7.72 -2.09
N TYR A 118 -3.69 -7.56 -3.41
CA TYR A 118 -4.76 -7.12 -4.31
C TYR A 118 -5.98 -8.06 -4.24
N PHE A 119 -5.78 -9.37 -4.43
CA PHE A 119 -6.89 -10.33 -4.41
C PHE A 119 -7.59 -10.38 -3.05
N MET A 120 -6.80 -10.31 -1.97
CA MET A 120 -7.31 -10.24 -0.60
C MET A 120 -8.13 -8.96 -0.40
N ALA A 121 -7.62 -7.78 -0.78
CA ALA A 121 -8.32 -6.52 -0.61
C ALA A 121 -9.61 -6.45 -1.44
N VAL A 122 -9.56 -6.78 -2.74
CA VAL A 122 -10.72 -6.70 -3.64
C VAL A 122 -11.84 -7.68 -3.26
N SER A 123 -11.49 -8.87 -2.77
CA SER A 123 -12.48 -9.85 -2.34
C SER A 123 -13.17 -9.46 -1.02
N ASN A 124 -12.57 -8.57 -0.23
CA ASN A 124 -13.04 -8.18 1.10
C ASN A 124 -13.67 -6.78 1.14
N LEU A 125 -13.23 -5.85 0.31
CA LEU A 125 -13.72 -4.47 0.30
C LEU A 125 -14.97 -4.30 -0.56
N LYS A 126 -16.12 -4.63 0.00
CA LYS A 126 -17.42 -4.53 -0.69
C LYS A 126 -18.17 -3.21 -0.44
N SER A 127 -17.88 -2.56 0.68
CA SER A 127 -18.60 -1.35 1.08
C SER A 127 -17.98 -0.10 0.44
N LYS A 128 -18.81 0.69 -0.25
CA LYS A 128 -18.42 2.02 -0.78
C LYS A 128 -17.85 2.91 0.32
N LYS A 129 -18.35 2.80 1.56
CA LYS A 129 -17.84 3.55 2.73
C LYS A 129 -16.40 3.15 3.06
N HIS A 130 -16.09 1.85 3.07
CA HIS A 130 -14.74 1.35 3.33
C HIS A 130 -13.76 1.78 2.24
N ILE A 131 -14.17 1.70 0.97
CA ILE A 131 -13.36 2.16 -0.15
C ILE A 131 -13.08 3.66 -0.03
N LYS A 132 -14.11 4.48 0.21
CA LYS A 132 -13.94 5.94 0.42
C LYS A 132 -12.99 6.22 1.59
N ALA A 133 -13.13 5.50 2.71
CA ALA A 133 -12.26 5.66 3.87
C ALA A 133 -10.80 5.34 3.54
N ILE A 134 -10.52 4.23 2.84
CA ILE A 134 -9.15 3.86 2.43
C ILE A 134 -8.55 4.91 1.49
N LEU A 135 -9.33 5.43 0.54
CA LEU A 135 -8.87 6.49 -0.35
C LEU A 135 -8.51 7.77 0.43
N TRP A 136 -9.33 8.16 1.41
CA TRP A 136 -9.02 9.29 2.28
C TRP A 136 -7.76 9.08 3.12
N ILE A 137 -7.60 7.87 3.67
CA ILE A 137 -6.40 7.51 4.43
C ILE A 137 -5.17 7.58 3.54
N LEU A 138 -5.25 7.05 2.32
CA LEU A 138 -4.16 7.14 1.34
C LEU A 138 -3.83 8.60 1.04
N ILE A 139 -4.82 9.42 0.69
CA ILE A 139 -4.64 10.85 0.43
C ILE A 139 -3.94 11.52 1.61
N ALA A 140 -4.50 11.40 2.82
CA ALA A 140 -3.96 12.02 4.02
C ALA A 140 -2.50 11.59 4.30
N SER A 141 -2.21 10.30 4.15
CA SER A 141 -0.86 9.76 4.39
C SER A 141 0.15 10.22 3.33
N THR A 142 -0.24 10.32 2.06
CA THR A 142 0.62 10.85 1.00
C THR A 142 0.82 12.35 1.10
N THR A 143 -0.21 13.11 1.50
CA THR A 143 -0.09 14.54 1.79
C THR A 143 0.85 14.77 2.97
N ALA A 144 0.75 13.98 4.03
CA ALA A 144 1.69 14.04 5.15
C ALA A 144 3.14 13.76 4.70
N ALA A 145 3.36 12.76 3.83
CA ALA A 145 4.68 12.49 3.25
C ALA A 145 5.21 13.68 2.42
N SER A 146 4.35 14.35 1.65
CA SER A 146 4.70 15.56 0.90
C SER A 146 5.02 16.74 1.81
N VAL A 147 4.26 16.94 2.89
CA VAL A 147 4.55 17.98 3.88
C VAL A 147 5.93 17.75 4.50
N VAL A 148 6.27 16.51 4.88
CA VAL A 148 7.61 16.18 5.40
C VAL A 148 8.70 16.48 4.37
N ALA A 149 8.48 16.16 3.10
CA ALA A 149 9.44 16.45 2.03
C ALA A 149 9.63 17.97 1.82
N LEU A 150 8.53 18.73 1.78
CA LEU A 150 8.57 20.19 1.65
C LEU A 150 9.22 20.87 2.85
N SER A 151 8.89 20.45 4.08
CA SER A 151 9.53 20.97 5.29
C SER A 151 11.03 20.72 5.26
N SER A 152 11.46 19.51 4.87
CA SER A 152 12.87 19.15 4.75
C SER A 152 13.59 20.00 3.70
N TYR A 153 12.94 20.31 2.57
CA TYR A 153 13.48 21.19 1.53
C TYR A 153 13.78 22.60 2.03
N PHE A 154 12.89 23.17 2.86
CA PHE A 154 13.07 24.49 3.50
C PHE A 154 13.91 24.46 4.79
N ALA A 155 14.64 23.36 5.05
CA ALA A 155 15.47 23.15 6.24
C ALA A 155 14.71 23.09 7.58
N ALA A 156 13.39 22.87 7.55
CA ALA A 156 12.59 22.50 8.71
C ALA A 156 12.60 20.96 8.85
N TYR A 157 13.67 20.44 9.46
CA TYR A 157 13.90 19.00 9.56
C TYR A 157 13.12 18.34 10.72
N LEU A 158 12.91 17.03 10.59
CA LEU A 158 12.49 16.19 11.72
C LEU A 158 13.61 16.14 12.79
N PRO A 159 13.28 15.87 14.06
CA PRO A 159 14.24 15.84 15.16
C PRO A 159 15.12 14.56 15.18
N PHE A 160 15.60 14.13 14.01
CA PHE A 160 16.47 12.97 13.84
C PHE A 160 17.66 13.31 12.95
N GLU A 161 18.87 12.89 13.32
CA GLU A 161 20.09 13.24 12.57
C GLU A 161 20.07 12.75 11.11
N PHE A 162 19.59 11.53 10.86
CA PHE A 162 19.47 10.98 9.51
C PHE A 162 18.47 11.74 8.63
N ALA A 163 17.54 12.49 9.23
CA ALA A 163 16.51 13.24 8.54
C ALA A 163 16.92 14.70 8.26
N LYS A 164 18.08 15.15 8.73
CA LYS A 164 18.62 16.50 8.51
C LYS A 164 19.29 16.65 7.14
N ILE A 165 18.59 16.24 6.09
CA ILE A 165 19.01 16.41 4.69
C ILE A 165 17.86 17.03 3.90
N ARG A 166 18.17 17.93 2.96
CA ARG A 166 17.15 18.66 2.19
C ARG A 166 16.29 17.77 1.29
N SER A 167 16.81 16.60 0.91
CA SER A 167 16.12 15.60 0.08
C SER A 167 15.32 14.59 0.91
N PHE A 168 15.28 14.73 2.23
CA PHE A 168 14.59 13.77 3.10
C PHE A 168 13.09 13.72 2.79
N ASN A 169 12.56 12.51 2.71
CA ASN A 169 11.14 12.22 2.55
C ASN A 169 10.86 10.80 3.05
N THR A 170 9.64 10.52 3.48
CA THR A 170 9.29 9.21 4.09
C THR A 170 9.17 8.07 3.07
N VAL A 171 9.10 8.39 1.77
CA VAL A 171 9.06 7.41 0.67
C VAL A 171 10.47 6.92 0.31
N GLY A 172 11.50 7.67 0.66
CA GLY A 172 12.91 7.40 0.39
C GLY A 172 13.46 8.29 -0.73
N VAL A 173 12.94 8.13 -1.95
CA VAL A 173 13.41 8.87 -3.14
C VAL A 173 12.34 9.82 -3.64
N ILE A 174 12.73 11.08 -3.93
CA ILE A 174 11.81 12.13 -4.36
C ILE A 174 11.03 11.78 -5.64
N ASN A 175 11.66 11.07 -6.58
CA ASN A 175 11.01 10.61 -7.81
C ASN A 175 9.82 9.66 -7.51
N ARG A 176 9.95 8.79 -6.50
CA ARG A 176 8.88 7.86 -6.13
C ARG A 176 7.73 8.58 -5.43
N LEU A 177 8.04 9.58 -4.61
CA LEU A 177 7.02 10.45 -4.02
C LEU A 177 6.26 11.22 -5.12
N ALA A 178 6.96 11.77 -6.11
CA ALA A 178 6.34 12.48 -7.23
C ALA A 178 5.43 11.57 -8.08
N LEU A 179 5.88 10.34 -8.38
CA LEU A 179 5.05 9.34 -9.07
C LEU A 179 3.80 8.98 -8.27
N LEU A 180 3.93 8.81 -6.95
CA LEU A 180 2.80 8.55 -6.07
C LEU A 180 1.80 9.71 -6.07
N GLN A 181 2.28 10.96 -5.98
CA GLN A 181 1.42 12.14 -6.03
C GLN A 181 0.71 12.31 -7.37
N THR A 182 1.37 11.96 -8.47
CA THR A 182 0.76 12.02 -9.81
C THR A 182 -0.47 11.11 -9.91
N LEU A 183 -0.49 10.00 -9.19
CA LEU A 183 -1.66 9.11 -9.10
C LEU A 183 -2.71 9.61 -8.10
N VAL A 184 -2.28 10.18 -6.97
CA VAL A 184 -3.20 10.58 -5.89
C VAL A 184 -3.89 11.92 -6.16
N ILE A 185 -3.25 12.86 -6.85
CA ILE A 185 -3.83 14.18 -7.17
C ILE A 185 -5.13 14.05 -7.99
N PRO A 186 -5.20 13.27 -9.10
CA PRO A 186 -6.45 13.09 -9.83
C PRO A 186 -7.55 12.41 -9.00
N ILE A 187 -7.18 11.42 -8.17
CA ILE A 187 -8.12 10.70 -7.30
C ILE A 187 -8.71 11.64 -6.25
N SER A 188 -7.85 12.43 -5.60
CA SER A 188 -8.26 13.41 -4.61
C SER A 188 -9.13 14.49 -5.26
N ALA A 189 -8.70 15.10 -6.37
CA ALA A 189 -9.50 16.07 -7.11
C ALA A 189 -10.90 15.54 -7.47
N SER A 190 -10.99 14.31 -8.02
CA SER A 190 -12.27 13.65 -8.30
C SER A 190 -13.14 13.51 -7.05
N LEU A 191 -12.58 13.04 -5.94
CA LEU A 191 -13.30 12.92 -4.67
C LEU A 191 -13.78 14.27 -4.12
N SER A 192 -13.05 15.38 -4.31
CA SER A 192 -13.53 16.71 -3.90
C SER A 192 -14.77 17.16 -4.66
N ILE A 193 -14.83 16.86 -5.96
CA ILE A 193 -15.92 17.27 -6.84
C ILE A 193 -17.20 16.52 -6.44
N PHE A 194 -17.09 15.23 -6.14
CA PHE A 194 -18.23 14.39 -5.76
C PHE A 194 -18.59 14.48 -4.27
N THR A 195 -17.73 15.06 -3.43
CA THR A 195 -18.01 15.21 -2.01
C THR A 195 -18.78 16.50 -1.73
N ARG A 196 -20.06 16.35 -1.31
CA ARG A 196 -20.92 17.47 -0.91
C ARG A 196 -20.66 18.02 0.50
N SER A 197 -19.78 17.38 1.27
CA SER A 197 -19.45 17.79 2.64
C SER A 197 -18.58 19.05 2.68
N LYS A 198 -19.02 20.06 3.44
CA LYS A 198 -18.34 21.37 3.60
C LYS A 198 -16.99 21.27 4.32
N THR A 199 -16.79 20.24 5.15
CA THR A 199 -15.57 20.02 5.94
C THR A 199 -14.52 19.16 5.23
N GLU A 200 -14.94 18.20 4.41
CA GLU A 200 -14.02 17.32 3.66
C GLU A 200 -13.36 18.05 2.47
N ARG A 201 -14.07 19.00 1.85
CA ARG A 201 -13.65 19.71 0.63
C ARG A 201 -12.34 20.52 0.76
N PRO A 202 -12.09 21.34 1.81
CA PRO A 202 -10.85 22.09 1.93
C PRO A 202 -9.62 21.20 2.15
N PHE A 203 -9.76 20.07 2.84
CA PHE A 203 -8.66 19.12 3.04
C PHE A 203 -8.19 18.51 1.71
N VAL A 204 -9.13 18.23 0.80
CA VAL A 204 -8.78 17.73 -0.54
C VAL A 204 -8.04 18.77 -1.36
N ILE A 205 -8.50 20.02 -1.33
CA ILE A 205 -7.88 21.10 -2.09
C ILE A 205 -6.44 21.30 -1.60
N GLY A 206 -6.20 21.22 -0.30
CA GLY A 206 -4.85 21.23 0.27
C GLY A 206 -4.01 20.00 -0.11
N ALA A 207 -4.62 18.83 -0.26
CA ALA A 207 -3.94 17.60 -0.69
C ALA A 207 -3.62 17.58 -2.20
N THR A 208 -4.31 18.38 -3.01
CA THR A 208 -4.08 18.52 -4.46
C THR A 208 -3.04 19.58 -4.83
N LEU A 209 -2.57 20.38 -3.87
CA LEU A 209 -1.56 21.43 -4.04
C LEU A 209 -0.17 20.92 -3.61
#